data_AF-A0A078L2C6-F1
#
_entry.id   AF-A0A078L2C6-F1
#
_cell.length_a   1.000
_cell.length_b   1.000
_cell.length_c   1.000
_cell.angle_alpha   90.00
_cell.angle_beta   90.00
_cell.angle_gamma   90.00
#
_symmetry.space_group_name_H-M   'P 1'
#
loop_
_entity.id
_entity.type
_entity.pdbx_description
1 polymer ?
#
loop_
_entity_poly.entity_id
_entity_poly.type
_entity_poly.pdbx_seq_one_letter_code
_entity_poly.pdbx_strand_id
1 'polypeptide(L)'
;MPSNTIRLNLLDIDGCLSNPAFYAAAQALMSEFPDPQTKQAAWNERFKSILVAYNALIIKHNLSLIAHMAEGNYERRIIASGSNRQDASKEEGNFPARSAHMLSGLATGLGYELDPILLDDAAESEKSSYIVPGIGFTFRKFLADPAISNLDFVKVDGEDFDWHFLAKIYPVNKSNIIYAAVHNNANENPDSKIDTHFYDDRDDILELTYQTLAANPEMLPANVTVQLNKYTGGDVVPFNAPIQGTGPVNPDFLVTTRHRDEKQFIQAATQFAAENPVARTATTETTTTTTTLVEETESMSFVV
;
A
#
# COMPACT_ATOMS: atom_id res chain seq x y z
N MET A 1 32.24 -1.70 16.27
CA MET A 1 31.64 -2.97 15.82
C MET A 1 30.92 -2.69 14.52
N PRO A 2 30.88 -3.60 13.53
CA PRO A 2 29.99 -3.39 12.39
C PRO A 2 28.57 -3.19 12.94
N SER A 3 27.95 -2.07 12.59
CA SER A 3 26.56 -1.81 12.96
C SER A 3 25.69 -2.76 12.15
N ASN A 4 24.89 -3.60 12.81
CA ASN A 4 23.93 -4.45 12.11
C ASN A 4 23.04 -3.57 11.23
N THR A 5 22.92 -3.90 9.94
CA THR A 5 22.17 -3.10 8.97
C THR A 5 21.03 -3.92 8.38
N ILE A 6 19.82 -3.36 8.46
CA ILE A 6 18.59 -3.99 7.99
C ILE A 6 18.00 -3.13 6.87
N ARG A 7 17.60 -3.78 5.78
CA ARG A 7 16.78 -3.18 4.73
C ARG A 7 15.34 -3.64 4.91
N LEU A 8 14.42 -2.74 5.23
CA LEU A 8 12.98 -3.01 5.31
C LEU A 8 12.28 -2.49 4.06
N ASN A 9 11.65 -3.35 3.26
CA ASN A 9 10.93 -2.97 2.06
C ASN A 9 9.41 -3.10 2.27
N LEU A 10 8.71 -1.97 2.31
CA LEU A 10 7.26 -1.87 2.45
C LEU A 10 6.64 -1.70 1.07
N LEU A 11 5.94 -2.72 0.60
CA LEU A 11 5.44 -2.77 -0.77
C LEU A 11 3.94 -2.51 -0.82
N ASP A 12 3.52 -1.45 -1.52
CA ASP A 12 2.14 -1.40 -1.98
C ASP A 12 1.88 -2.47 -3.05
N ILE A 13 0.62 -2.90 -3.14
CA ILE A 13 0.19 -3.93 -4.08
C ILE A 13 -0.44 -3.29 -5.31
N ASP A 14 -1.49 -2.49 -5.14
CA ASP A 14 -2.34 -1.97 -6.21
C ASP A 14 -1.59 -0.95 -7.07
N GLY A 15 -1.36 -1.24 -8.35
CA GLY A 15 -0.62 -0.34 -9.26
C GLY A 15 0.90 -0.35 -9.05
N CYS A 16 1.38 -0.78 -7.88
CA CYS A 16 2.79 -0.97 -7.54
C CYS A 16 3.27 -2.40 -7.85
N LEU A 17 3.17 -3.35 -6.91
CA LEU A 17 3.58 -4.75 -7.16
C LEU A 17 2.70 -5.43 -8.24
N SER A 18 1.42 -5.08 -8.29
CA SER A 18 0.47 -5.45 -9.34
C SER A 18 0.32 -4.34 -10.37
N ASN A 19 1.44 -3.83 -10.88
CA ASN A 19 1.49 -2.83 -11.95
C ASN A 19 0.75 -3.28 -13.24
N PRO A 20 0.48 -2.36 -14.19
CA PRO A 20 -0.28 -2.68 -15.40
C PRO A 20 0.28 -3.85 -16.23
N ALA A 21 1.61 -4.00 -16.29
CA ALA A 21 2.24 -5.10 -17.04
C ALA A 21 2.01 -6.46 -16.37
N PHE A 22 2.13 -6.52 -15.04
CA PHE A 22 1.74 -7.69 -14.27
C PHE A 22 0.26 -8.02 -14.47
N TYR A 23 -0.61 -7.02 -14.35
CA TYR A 23 -2.06 -7.22 -14.43
C TYR A 23 -2.50 -7.76 -15.80
N ALA A 24 -1.92 -7.23 -16.89
CA ALA A 24 -2.16 -7.75 -18.23
C ALA A 24 -1.74 -9.22 -18.38
N ALA A 25 -0.56 -9.59 -17.86
CA ALA A 25 -0.09 -10.98 -17.89
C ALA A 25 -0.93 -11.91 -17.01
N ALA A 26 -1.35 -11.43 -15.85
CA ALA A 26 -2.20 -12.15 -14.91
C ALA A 26 -3.59 -12.41 -15.50
N GLN A 27 -4.18 -11.44 -16.20
CA GLN A 27 -5.45 -11.63 -16.93
C GLN A 27 -5.33 -12.66 -18.04
N ALA A 28 -4.25 -12.62 -18.84
CA ALA A 28 -4.01 -13.61 -19.88
C ALA A 28 -3.92 -15.02 -19.29
N LEU A 29 -3.14 -15.18 -18.21
CA LEU A 29 -3.05 -16.44 -17.47
C LEU A 29 -4.42 -16.91 -16.97
N MET A 30 -5.23 -16.02 -16.39
CA MET A 30 -6.57 -16.38 -15.90
C MET A 30 -7.54 -16.77 -17.01
N SER A 31 -7.40 -16.21 -18.22
CA SER A 31 -8.24 -16.55 -19.38
C SER A 31 -7.99 -17.96 -19.91
N GLU A 32 -6.81 -18.53 -19.65
CA GLU A 32 -6.48 -19.93 -19.98
C GLU A 32 -7.18 -20.92 -19.02
N PHE A 33 -7.78 -20.41 -17.95
CA PHE A 33 -8.47 -21.21 -16.97
C PHE A 33 -10.01 -21.07 -17.11
N PRO A 34 -10.73 -22.09 -17.65
CA PRO A 34 -12.20 -22.09 -17.65
C PRO A 34 -12.82 -21.90 -16.26
N ASP A 35 -13.95 -21.19 -16.24
CA ASP A 35 -14.84 -20.87 -15.09
C ASP A 35 -15.01 -22.07 -14.13
N PRO A 36 -14.95 -21.90 -12.79
CA PRO A 36 -14.95 -23.02 -11.86
C PRO A 36 -16.35 -23.59 -11.67
N GLN A 37 -16.87 -24.28 -12.69
CA GLN A 37 -18.14 -25.00 -12.59
C GLN A 37 -18.02 -26.41 -12.01
N THR A 38 -16.83 -26.87 -11.58
CA THR A 38 -16.67 -28.24 -11.06
C THR A 38 -15.73 -28.37 -9.86
N LYS A 39 -16.35 -28.68 -8.70
CA LYS A 39 -15.82 -29.30 -7.47
C LYS A 39 -14.62 -28.61 -6.78
N GLN A 40 -14.87 -28.12 -5.56
CA GLN A 40 -13.94 -27.46 -4.62
C GLN A 40 -12.52 -28.08 -4.54
N ALA A 41 -12.40 -29.41 -4.60
CA ALA A 41 -11.09 -30.08 -4.53
C ALA A 41 -10.22 -29.86 -5.79
N ALA A 42 -10.85 -29.84 -6.98
CA ALA A 42 -10.16 -29.51 -8.23
C ALA A 42 -9.79 -28.01 -8.26
N TRP A 43 -10.59 -27.16 -7.61
CA TRP A 43 -10.28 -25.75 -7.43
C TRP A 43 -9.03 -25.52 -6.57
N ASN A 44 -8.87 -26.25 -5.46
CA ASN A 44 -7.71 -26.07 -4.56
C ASN A 44 -6.36 -26.42 -5.22
N GLU A 45 -6.28 -27.55 -5.94
CA GLU A 45 -5.04 -27.93 -6.65
C GLU A 45 -4.74 -26.99 -7.82
N ARG A 46 -5.78 -26.52 -8.51
CA ARG A 46 -5.65 -25.52 -9.57
C ARG A 46 -5.21 -24.17 -9.03
N PHE A 47 -5.74 -23.76 -7.87
CA PHE A 47 -5.38 -22.54 -7.19
C PHE A 47 -3.88 -22.52 -6.83
N LYS A 48 -3.32 -23.63 -6.32
CA LYS A 48 -1.87 -23.74 -6.09
C LYS A 48 -1.06 -23.50 -7.37
N SER A 49 -1.50 -24.06 -8.50
CA SER A 49 -0.82 -23.88 -9.79
C SER A 49 -0.88 -22.43 -10.28
N ILE A 50 -2.03 -21.77 -10.09
CA ILE A 50 -2.21 -20.35 -10.39
C ILE A 50 -1.29 -19.50 -9.51
N LEU A 51 -1.21 -19.77 -8.20
CA LEU A 51 -0.33 -19.04 -7.29
C LEU A 51 1.14 -19.15 -7.68
N VAL A 52 1.61 -20.34 -8.05
CA VAL A 52 3.00 -20.53 -8.53
C VAL A 52 3.26 -19.70 -9.78
N ALA A 53 2.33 -19.72 -10.74
CA ALA A 53 2.44 -18.92 -11.96
C ALA A 53 2.38 -17.40 -11.67
N TYR A 54 1.52 -16.97 -10.74
CA TYR A 54 1.44 -15.59 -10.28
C TYR A 54 2.75 -15.13 -9.65
N ASN A 55 3.37 -15.94 -8.78
CA ASN A 55 4.65 -15.61 -8.18
C ASN A 55 5.75 -15.41 -9.23
N ALA A 56 5.78 -16.26 -10.27
CA ALA A 56 6.70 -16.09 -11.38
C ALA A 56 6.44 -14.80 -12.16
N LEU A 57 5.17 -14.43 -12.38
CA LEU A 57 4.80 -13.18 -13.02
C LEU A 57 5.19 -11.95 -12.19
N ILE A 58 5.02 -11.99 -10.86
CA ILE A 58 5.45 -10.91 -9.96
C ILE A 58 6.93 -10.65 -10.15
N ILE A 59 7.77 -11.69 -10.10
CA ILE A 59 9.22 -11.53 -10.27
C ILE A 59 9.53 -10.95 -11.66
N LYS A 60 8.95 -11.55 -12.70
CA LYS A 60 9.19 -11.17 -14.10
C LYS A 60 8.82 -9.71 -14.39
N HIS A 61 7.72 -9.23 -13.84
CA HIS A 61 7.18 -7.90 -14.10
C HIS A 61 7.58 -6.85 -13.05
N ASN A 62 8.48 -7.21 -12.13
CA ASN A 62 9.02 -6.29 -11.12
C ASN A 62 10.55 -6.32 -11.01
N LEU A 63 11.26 -6.64 -12.10
CA LEU A 63 12.72 -6.81 -12.09
C LEU A 63 13.47 -5.54 -11.65
N SER A 64 13.04 -4.36 -12.07
CA SER A 64 13.65 -3.08 -11.66
C SER A 64 13.47 -2.80 -10.18
N LEU A 65 12.26 -3.04 -9.64
CA LEU A 65 11.99 -2.98 -8.20
C LEU A 65 12.87 -3.98 -7.44
N ILE A 66 12.97 -5.21 -7.92
CA ILE A 66 13.80 -6.27 -7.30
C ILE A 66 15.27 -5.87 -7.30
N ALA A 67 15.78 -5.35 -8.42
CA ALA A 67 17.15 -4.86 -8.52
C ALA A 67 17.41 -3.76 -7.49
N HIS A 68 16.51 -2.77 -7.39
CA HIS A 68 16.61 -1.70 -6.41
C HIS A 68 16.55 -2.20 -4.96
N MET A 69 15.65 -3.15 -4.65
CA MET A 69 15.58 -3.78 -3.32
C MET A 69 16.84 -4.58 -2.97
N ALA A 70 17.63 -5.02 -3.95
CA ALA A 70 18.88 -5.74 -3.77
C ALA A 70 20.10 -4.82 -3.62
N GLU A 71 19.95 -3.51 -3.87
CA GLU A 71 21.03 -2.54 -3.71
C GLU A 71 21.52 -2.43 -2.25
N GLY A 72 22.74 -1.94 -2.10
CA GLY A 72 23.42 -1.78 -0.82
C GLY A 72 23.94 -3.09 -0.22
N ASN A 73 24.72 -2.99 0.84
CA ASN A 73 25.22 -4.13 1.60
C ASN A 73 24.49 -4.16 2.95
N TYR A 74 23.47 -4.99 3.05
CA TYR A 74 22.66 -5.19 4.26
C TYR A 74 22.81 -6.61 4.76
N GLU A 75 22.88 -6.77 6.07
CA GLU A 75 22.97 -8.08 6.71
C GLU A 75 21.64 -8.83 6.62
N ARG A 76 20.53 -8.09 6.73
CA ARG A 76 19.17 -8.62 6.64
C ARG A 76 18.34 -7.79 5.70
N ARG A 77 17.44 -8.46 4.99
CA ARG A 77 16.47 -7.84 4.09
C ARG A 77 15.10 -8.40 4.42
N ILE A 78 14.17 -7.49 4.64
CA ILE A 78 12.82 -7.78 5.10
C ILE A 78 11.85 -7.20 4.08
N ILE A 79 10.79 -7.95 3.76
CA ILE A 79 9.63 -7.49 3.00
C ILE A 79 8.44 -7.42 3.96
N ALA A 80 7.65 -6.36 3.89
CA ALA A 80 6.38 -6.25 4.59
C ALA A 80 5.31 -5.61 3.70
N SER A 81 4.05 -5.69 4.13
CA SER A 81 2.94 -5.04 3.44
C SER A 81 3.00 -3.53 3.64
N GLY A 82 3.14 -2.80 2.53
CA GLY A 82 2.90 -1.36 2.46
C GLY A 82 1.51 -1.01 1.96
N SER A 83 0.62 -1.99 1.79
CA SER A 83 -0.68 -1.81 1.13
C SER A 83 -1.81 -1.57 2.10
N ASN A 84 -2.86 -0.84 1.69
CA ASN A 84 -4.06 -0.67 2.50
C ASN A 84 -4.91 -1.95 2.65
N ARG A 85 -4.51 -3.03 1.99
CA ARG A 85 -5.05 -4.41 2.13
C ARG A 85 -4.61 -5.02 3.46
N GLN A 86 -5.09 -4.44 4.54
CA GLN A 86 -4.70 -4.79 5.91
C GLN A 86 -5.67 -5.79 6.56
N ASP A 87 -6.85 -6.01 5.98
CA ASP A 87 -7.94 -6.84 6.53
C ASP A 87 -8.47 -7.86 5.50
N ALA A 88 -9.26 -8.82 5.99
CA ALA A 88 -9.75 -9.94 5.17
C ALA A 88 -10.66 -9.50 4.03
N SER A 89 -11.52 -8.50 4.27
CA SER A 89 -12.47 -8.02 3.26
C SER A 89 -11.75 -7.43 2.04
N LYS A 90 -10.66 -6.70 2.28
CA LYS A 90 -9.82 -6.14 1.22
C LYS A 90 -8.96 -7.19 0.53
N GLU A 91 -8.56 -8.25 1.22
CA GLU A 91 -7.81 -9.36 0.62
C GLU A 91 -8.71 -10.24 -0.27
N GLU A 92 -9.98 -10.45 0.10
CA GLU A 92 -10.96 -11.24 -0.64
C GLU A 92 -11.38 -10.60 -1.97
N GLY A 93 -11.68 -9.29 -1.94
CA GLY A 93 -12.18 -8.56 -3.11
C GLY A 93 -11.18 -8.46 -4.27
N ASN A 94 -9.91 -8.82 -4.05
CA ASN A 94 -8.82 -8.63 -5.01
C ASN A 94 -8.25 -9.95 -5.57
N PHE A 95 -9.05 -11.01 -5.58
CA PHE A 95 -8.67 -12.27 -6.21
C PHE A 95 -8.34 -12.09 -7.71
N PRO A 96 -7.24 -12.70 -8.24
CA PRO A 96 -6.29 -13.63 -7.58
C PRO A 96 -5.04 -12.96 -6.99
N ALA A 97 -4.91 -11.63 -7.08
CA ALA A 97 -3.73 -10.88 -6.65
C ALA A 97 -3.74 -10.65 -5.13
N ARG A 98 -3.71 -11.71 -4.33
CA ARG A 98 -3.75 -11.63 -2.85
C ARG A 98 -2.43 -11.15 -2.28
N SER A 99 -2.46 -10.06 -1.50
CA SER A 99 -1.26 -9.38 -0.97
C SER A 99 -0.35 -10.32 -0.19
N ALA A 100 -0.90 -11.15 0.70
CA ALA A 100 -0.09 -12.04 1.55
C ALA A 100 0.68 -13.07 0.72
N HIS A 101 0.03 -13.63 -0.31
CA HIS A 101 0.63 -14.61 -1.21
C HIS A 101 1.70 -13.97 -2.10
N MET A 102 1.43 -12.78 -2.62
CA MET A 102 2.38 -12.03 -3.45
C MET A 102 3.66 -11.71 -2.67
N LEU A 103 3.52 -11.18 -1.45
CA LEU A 103 4.65 -10.83 -0.59
C LEU A 103 5.43 -12.07 -0.13
N SER A 104 4.73 -13.14 0.26
CA SER A 104 5.36 -14.40 0.67
C SER A 104 6.12 -15.08 -0.48
N GLY A 105 5.53 -15.11 -1.67
CA GLY A 105 6.17 -15.64 -2.87
C GLY A 105 7.43 -14.85 -3.26
N LEU A 106 7.35 -13.52 -3.19
CA LEU A 106 8.49 -12.64 -3.46
C LEU A 106 9.60 -12.81 -2.42
N ALA A 107 9.28 -12.79 -1.13
CA ALA A 107 10.25 -12.97 -0.05
C ALA A 107 10.96 -14.33 -0.16
N THR A 108 10.20 -15.40 -0.38
CA THR A 108 10.77 -16.74 -0.61
C THR A 108 11.67 -16.78 -1.84
N GLY A 109 11.23 -16.20 -2.96
CA GLY A 109 11.98 -16.18 -4.21
C GLY A 109 13.29 -15.40 -4.13
N LEU A 110 13.37 -14.39 -3.26
CA LEU A 110 14.56 -13.56 -3.06
C LEU A 110 15.43 -14.01 -1.87
N GLY A 111 14.95 -14.95 -1.05
CA GLY A 111 15.61 -15.33 0.20
C GLY A 111 15.58 -14.22 1.26
N TYR A 112 14.54 -13.37 1.22
CA TYR A 112 14.34 -12.30 2.19
C TYR A 112 13.44 -12.78 3.32
N GLU A 113 13.54 -12.12 4.47
CA GLU A 113 12.60 -12.31 5.56
C GLU A 113 11.26 -11.63 5.25
N LEU A 114 10.19 -12.15 5.83
CA LEU A 114 8.84 -11.61 5.68
C LEU A 114 8.36 -11.12 7.04
N ASP A 115 8.09 -9.82 7.16
CA ASP A 115 7.39 -9.26 8.30
C ASP A 115 5.88 -9.40 8.05
N PRO A 116 5.17 -10.24 8.84
CA PRO A 116 3.77 -10.55 8.61
C PRO A 116 2.83 -9.50 9.22
N ILE A 117 3.33 -8.39 9.75
CA ILE A 117 2.50 -7.42 10.45
C ILE A 117 1.42 -6.81 9.55
N LEU A 118 0.19 -6.82 10.04
CA LEU A 118 -0.92 -6.05 9.49
C LEU A 118 -1.55 -5.21 10.59
N LEU A 119 -2.06 -4.02 10.25
CA LEU A 119 -2.76 -3.15 11.18
C LEU A 119 -4.04 -3.78 11.75
N ASP A 120 -4.63 -4.74 11.05
CA ASP A 120 -5.74 -5.54 11.57
C ASP A 120 -5.32 -6.41 12.76
N ASP A 121 -4.04 -6.76 12.90
CA ASP A 121 -3.53 -7.43 14.11
C ASP A 121 -3.51 -6.48 15.33
N ALA A 122 -3.63 -5.16 15.15
CA ALA A 122 -3.77 -4.20 16.25
C ALA A 122 -5.17 -4.23 16.89
N ALA A 123 -6.13 -4.94 16.29
CA ALA A 123 -7.51 -4.96 16.71
C ALA A 123 -7.79 -6.06 17.75
N GLU A 124 -7.78 -5.69 19.04
CA GLU A 124 -8.87 -6.13 19.92
C GLU A 124 -10.08 -5.24 19.63
N SER A 125 -10.69 -5.37 18.46
CA SER A 125 -11.83 -4.52 18.12
C SER A 125 -13.04 -4.95 18.95
N GLU A 126 -13.69 -4.01 19.64
CA GLU A 126 -15.05 -4.21 20.17
C GLU A 126 -16.09 -4.52 19.06
N LYS A 127 -15.70 -4.37 17.78
CA LYS A 127 -16.54 -4.58 16.58
C LYS A 127 -16.17 -5.79 15.72
N SER A 128 -15.01 -6.42 15.92
CA SER A 128 -14.72 -7.72 15.32
C SER A 128 -14.70 -8.73 16.46
N SER A 129 -15.50 -9.78 16.31
CA SER A 129 -15.62 -10.89 17.24
C SER A 129 -14.36 -11.78 17.29
N TYR A 130 -13.22 -11.29 16.81
CA TYR A 130 -11.98 -12.04 16.71
C TYR A 130 -10.96 -11.55 17.75
N ILE A 131 -10.57 -12.46 18.64
CA ILE A 131 -9.34 -12.32 19.42
C ILE A 131 -8.20 -12.60 18.45
N VAL A 132 -7.45 -11.57 18.06
CA VAL A 132 -6.19 -11.74 17.32
C VAL A 132 -5.13 -12.18 18.34
N PRO A 133 -4.56 -13.41 18.25
CA PRO A 133 -3.63 -13.94 19.25
C PRO A 133 -2.25 -13.25 19.28
N GLY A 134 -1.97 -12.33 18.34
CA GLY A 134 -0.70 -11.59 18.25
C GLY A 134 -0.28 -11.27 16.82
N ILE A 135 0.82 -10.54 16.68
CA ILE A 135 1.38 -10.05 15.40
C ILE A 135 1.48 -11.15 14.34
N GLY A 136 1.00 -10.84 13.14
CA GLY A 136 1.03 -11.69 11.97
C GLY A 136 -0.02 -12.79 11.93
N PHE A 137 -0.99 -12.79 12.86
CA PHE A 137 -2.06 -13.79 12.85
C PHE A 137 -2.93 -13.66 11.61
N THR A 138 -3.39 -12.45 11.29
CA THR A 138 -4.23 -12.20 10.12
C THR A 138 -3.49 -12.56 8.84
N PHE A 139 -2.21 -12.17 8.72
CA PHE A 139 -1.38 -12.52 7.58
C PHE A 139 -1.19 -14.04 7.42
N ARG A 140 -0.86 -14.75 8.51
CA ARG A 140 -0.70 -16.21 8.48
C ARG A 140 -2.01 -16.92 8.13
N LYS A 141 -3.16 -16.38 8.55
CA LYS A 141 -4.46 -16.88 8.12
C LYS A 141 -4.66 -16.72 6.61
N PHE A 142 -4.31 -15.57 6.04
CA PHE A 142 -4.38 -15.38 4.59
C PHE A 142 -3.51 -16.38 3.83
N LEU A 143 -2.32 -16.72 4.35
CA LEU A 143 -1.48 -17.75 3.75
C LEU A 143 -2.02 -19.18 3.90
N ALA A 144 -2.66 -19.47 5.02
CA ALA A 144 -3.12 -20.83 5.34
C ALA A 144 -4.38 -21.22 4.57
N ASP A 145 -5.18 -20.27 4.09
CA ASP A 145 -6.44 -20.53 3.41
C ASP A 145 -6.36 -20.36 1.88
N PRO A 146 -6.27 -21.48 1.12
CA PRO A 146 -6.30 -21.41 -0.34
C PRO A 146 -7.66 -20.98 -0.90
N ALA A 147 -8.74 -21.09 -0.13
CA ALA A 147 -10.09 -20.73 -0.50
C ALA A 147 -10.73 -19.89 0.60
N ILE A 148 -10.27 -18.63 0.76
CA ILE A 148 -10.78 -17.66 1.74
C ILE A 148 -12.33 -17.57 1.79
N SER A 149 -13.06 -18.05 0.76
CA SER A 149 -14.52 -18.21 0.79
C SER A 149 -15.09 -19.02 1.98
N ASN A 150 -14.25 -19.69 2.79
CA ASN A 150 -14.64 -20.43 3.99
C ASN A 150 -14.11 -19.83 5.31
N LEU A 151 -13.48 -18.66 5.30
CA LEU A 151 -13.41 -17.90 6.54
C LEU A 151 -14.83 -17.37 6.78
N ASP A 152 -15.51 -17.93 7.79
CA ASP A 152 -16.80 -17.41 8.29
C ASP A 152 -16.60 -16.00 8.86
N PHE A 153 -16.33 -15.03 8.01
CA PHE A 153 -16.53 -13.62 8.26
C PHE A 153 -17.99 -13.36 7.93
N VAL A 154 -18.81 -13.27 8.97
CA VAL A 154 -20.22 -12.93 8.82
C VAL A 154 -20.29 -11.60 8.10
N LYS A 155 -20.76 -11.64 6.86
CA LYS A 155 -21.09 -10.46 6.07
C LYS A 155 -22.12 -9.67 6.86
N VAL A 156 -21.76 -8.49 7.36
CA VAL A 156 -22.75 -7.58 7.92
C VAL A 156 -23.46 -6.94 6.74
N ASP A 157 -24.71 -7.33 6.53
CA ASP A 157 -25.59 -6.66 5.58
C ASP A 157 -25.80 -5.21 6.03
N GLY A 158 -25.59 -4.27 5.11
CA GLY A 158 -25.99 -2.87 5.26
C GLY A 158 -24.83 -1.90 5.44
N GLU A 159 -24.32 -1.39 4.32
CA GLU A 159 -24.28 0.04 3.97
C GLU A 159 -23.53 0.18 2.64
N ASP A 160 -23.97 1.09 1.77
CA ASP A 160 -23.28 1.39 0.51
C ASP A 160 -21.86 1.86 0.82
N PHE A 161 -20.88 1.04 0.44
CA PHE A 161 -19.46 1.27 0.70
C PHE A 161 -18.97 2.50 -0.10
N ASP A 162 -18.83 3.65 0.56
CA ASP A 162 -18.36 4.87 -0.09
C ASP A 162 -16.84 4.84 -0.31
N TRP A 163 -16.44 4.35 -1.49
CA TRP A 163 -15.05 4.36 -1.96
C TRP A 163 -14.40 5.75 -1.97
N HIS A 164 -15.17 6.85 -2.05
CA HIS A 164 -14.63 8.22 -2.06
C HIS A 164 -14.26 8.72 -0.66
N PHE A 165 -14.89 8.21 0.39
CA PHE A 165 -14.49 8.49 1.78
C PHE A 165 -13.15 7.81 2.11
N LEU A 166 -12.98 6.55 1.69
CA LEU A 166 -11.73 5.80 1.85
C LEU A 166 -10.56 6.41 1.05
N ALA A 167 -10.84 6.90 -0.16
CA ALA A 167 -9.87 7.62 -0.99
C ALA A 167 -9.21 8.81 -0.27
N LYS A 168 -9.94 9.47 0.64
CA LYS A 168 -9.46 10.63 1.40
C LYS A 168 -8.67 10.25 2.66
N ILE A 169 -8.80 9.02 3.17
CA ILE A 169 -8.11 8.54 4.38
C ILE A 169 -6.98 7.55 4.09
N TYR A 170 -6.87 7.00 2.87
CA TYR A 170 -5.75 6.13 2.46
C TYR A 170 -4.35 6.72 2.74
N PRO A 171 -4.09 8.01 2.56
CA PRO A 171 -2.76 8.56 2.81
C PRO A 171 -2.35 8.54 4.30
N VAL A 172 -3.31 8.79 5.20
CA VAL A 172 -3.11 8.68 6.66
C VAL A 172 -2.87 7.23 7.07
N ASN A 173 -3.49 6.30 6.36
CA ASN A 173 -3.30 4.87 6.56
C ASN A 173 -1.87 4.42 6.18
N LYS A 174 -1.29 4.92 5.08
CA LYS A 174 0.09 4.55 4.68
C LYS A 174 1.13 4.99 5.69
N SER A 175 1.05 6.21 6.23
CA SER A 175 1.95 6.64 7.31
C SER A 175 1.81 5.79 8.58
N ASN A 176 0.61 5.31 8.88
CA ASN A 176 0.37 4.40 10.00
C ASN A 176 0.93 2.99 9.75
N ILE A 177 0.84 2.48 8.52
CA ILE A 177 1.48 1.23 8.11
C ILE A 177 3.00 1.34 8.26
N ILE A 178 3.60 2.42 7.73
CA ILE A 178 5.04 2.68 7.89
C ILE A 178 5.40 2.75 9.37
N TYR A 179 4.66 3.55 10.15
CA TYR A 179 4.87 3.68 11.60
C TYR A 179 4.87 2.33 12.30
N ALA A 180 3.85 1.49 12.09
CA ALA A 180 3.77 0.19 12.74
C ALA A 180 4.94 -0.72 12.33
N ALA A 181 5.26 -0.79 11.04
CA ALA A 181 6.33 -1.66 10.55
C ALA A 181 7.72 -1.23 11.07
N VAL A 182 8.03 0.08 11.06
CA VAL A 182 9.34 0.56 11.55
C VAL A 182 9.47 0.37 13.05
N HIS A 183 8.39 0.55 13.82
CA HIS A 183 8.43 0.32 15.27
C HIS A 183 8.56 -1.16 15.63
N ASN A 184 7.86 -2.03 14.91
CA ASN A 184 8.03 -3.48 15.06
C ASN A 184 9.50 -3.88 14.89
N ASN A 185 10.10 -3.48 13.76
CA ASN A 185 11.46 -3.84 13.42
C ASN A 185 12.50 -3.17 14.33
N ALA A 186 12.29 -1.92 14.74
CA ALA A 186 13.20 -1.24 15.68
C ALA A 186 13.12 -1.83 17.10
N ASN A 187 11.96 -2.33 17.52
CA ASN A 187 11.79 -3.01 18.81
C ASN A 187 12.47 -4.38 18.84
N GLU A 188 12.37 -5.14 17.76
CA GLU A 188 13.08 -6.43 17.62
C GLU A 188 14.60 -6.25 17.41
N ASN A 189 15.04 -5.09 16.92
CA ASN A 189 16.42 -4.84 16.51
C ASN A 189 16.95 -3.48 17.02
N PRO A 190 17.01 -3.25 18.35
CA PRO A 190 17.30 -1.93 18.93
C PRO A 190 18.69 -1.39 18.59
N ASP A 191 19.66 -2.27 18.37
CA ASP A 191 21.05 -1.88 18.06
C ASP A 191 21.35 -1.81 16.55
N SER A 192 20.37 -2.13 15.71
CA SER A 192 20.54 -2.13 14.25
C SER A 192 20.18 -0.79 13.64
N LYS A 193 20.86 -0.40 12.55
CA LYS A 193 20.39 0.66 11.65
C LYS A 193 19.41 0.06 10.65
N ILE A 194 18.25 0.68 10.52
CA ILE A 194 17.15 0.20 9.67
C ILE A 194 16.91 1.20 8.55
N ASP A 195 17.26 0.83 7.32
CA ASP A 195 16.93 1.60 6.14
C ASP A 195 15.60 1.08 5.57
N THR A 196 14.55 1.85 5.78
CA THR A 196 13.18 1.53 5.35
C THR A 196 12.91 2.16 4.00
N HIS A 197 12.42 1.36 3.05
CA HIS A 197 11.99 1.81 1.74
C HIS A 197 10.52 1.49 1.55
N PHE A 198 9.72 2.53 1.34
CA PHE A 198 8.31 2.41 1.01
C PHE A 198 8.12 2.63 -0.49
N TYR A 199 7.30 1.80 -1.13
CA TYR A 199 7.06 1.82 -2.56
C TYR A 199 5.56 1.92 -2.85
N ASP A 200 5.18 2.91 -3.65
CA ASP A 200 3.80 3.18 -4.05
C ASP A 200 3.78 3.74 -5.48
N ASP A 201 2.66 3.62 -6.19
CA ASP A 201 2.52 4.09 -7.57
C ASP A 201 1.99 5.53 -7.63
N ARG A 202 1.33 6.00 -6.56
CA ARG A 202 0.56 7.24 -6.54
C ARG A 202 1.29 8.43 -5.91
N ASP A 203 1.44 9.49 -6.70
CA ASP A 203 2.09 10.73 -6.26
C ASP A 203 1.36 11.40 -5.09
N ASP A 204 0.03 11.39 -5.08
CA ASP A 204 -0.76 12.04 -4.03
C ASP A 204 -0.63 11.32 -2.67
N ILE A 205 -0.50 10.00 -2.70
CA ILE A 205 -0.22 9.19 -1.51
C ILE A 205 1.21 9.41 -1.04
N LEU A 206 2.20 9.38 -1.95
CA LEU A 206 3.61 9.59 -1.62
C LEU A 206 3.85 10.99 -1.04
N GLU A 207 3.27 12.03 -1.64
CA GLU A 207 3.41 13.41 -1.19
C GLU A 207 2.86 13.61 0.22
N LEU A 208 1.62 13.16 0.47
CA LEU A 208 1.01 13.32 1.79
C LEU A 208 1.72 12.47 2.85
N THR A 209 2.14 11.25 2.51
CA THR A 209 2.95 10.40 3.41
C THR A 209 4.29 11.07 3.75
N TYR A 210 4.95 11.67 2.76
CA TYR A 210 6.20 12.39 2.95
C TYR A 210 6.02 13.60 3.87
N GLN A 211 5.07 14.47 3.55
CA GLN A 211 4.77 15.69 4.33
C GLN A 211 4.49 15.34 5.79
N THR A 212 3.68 14.31 6.01
CA THR A 212 3.39 13.76 7.33
C THR A 212 4.65 13.37 8.10
N LEU A 213 5.50 12.52 7.52
CA LEU A 213 6.61 11.92 8.25
C LEU A 213 7.75 12.92 8.43
N ALA A 214 7.98 13.77 7.44
CA ALA A 214 8.99 14.82 7.47
C ALA A 214 8.64 15.94 8.46
N ALA A 215 7.35 16.21 8.66
CA ALA A 215 6.89 17.17 9.68
C ALA A 215 6.96 16.61 11.12
N ASN A 216 6.98 15.28 11.28
CA ASN A 216 6.97 14.61 12.59
C ASN A 216 8.04 13.51 12.69
N PRO A 217 9.34 13.81 12.48
CA PRO A 217 10.41 12.80 12.48
C PRO A 217 10.58 12.10 13.85
N GLU A 218 10.11 12.70 14.93
CA GLU A 218 10.05 12.12 16.28
C GLU A 218 9.04 10.96 16.40
N MET A 219 8.18 10.78 15.40
CA MET A 219 7.33 9.59 15.30
C MET A 219 8.10 8.38 14.76
N LEU A 220 9.29 8.55 14.19
CA LEU A 220 10.09 7.46 13.68
C LEU A 220 11.24 7.16 14.66
N PRO A 221 11.56 5.88 14.93
CA PRO A 221 12.71 5.54 15.77
C PRO A 221 14.03 6.16 15.29
N ALA A 222 14.88 6.58 16.22
CA ALA A 222 16.15 7.22 15.91
C ALA A 222 17.13 6.35 15.12
N ASN A 223 16.97 5.03 15.14
CA ASN A 223 17.76 4.07 14.36
C ASN A 223 17.17 3.76 12.97
N VAL A 224 16.10 4.46 12.56
CA VAL A 224 15.40 4.25 11.28
C VAL A 224 15.61 5.45 10.36
N THR A 225 15.86 5.16 9.07
CA THR A 225 15.71 6.11 7.97
C THR A 225 14.61 5.62 7.04
N VAL A 226 13.72 6.50 6.56
CA VAL A 226 12.64 6.15 5.61
C VAL A 226 12.87 6.86 4.27
N GLN A 227 12.94 6.10 3.18
CA GLN A 227 12.91 6.60 1.80
C GLN A 227 11.60 6.19 1.14
N LEU A 228 10.83 7.15 0.63
CA LEU A 228 9.68 6.87 -0.22
C LEU A 228 10.13 6.74 -1.68
N ASN A 229 9.52 5.84 -2.43
CA ASN A 229 9.90 5.55 -3.81
C ASN A 229 8.65 5.40 -4.65
N LYS A 230 8.62 6.08 -5.80
CA LYS A 230 7.60 5.86 -6.81
C LYS A 230 7.96 4.66 -7.66
N TYR A 231 7.00 3.77 -7.87
CA TYR A 231 7.16 2.63 -8.76
C TYR A 231 5.84 2.22 -9.41
N THR A 232 5.84 2.14 -10.74
CA THR A 232 4.66 1.85 -11.57
C THR A 232 4.90 0.73 -12.58
N GLY A 233 5.90 -0.12 -12.35
CA GLY A 233 6.34 -1.18 -13.28
C GLY A 233 7.58 -0.84 -14.12
N GLY A 234 8.09 0.39 -14.02
CA GLY A 234 9.30 0.87 -14.71
C GLY A 234 10.48 1.03 -13.75
N ASP A 235 11.31 2.05 -13.95
CA ASP A 235 12.38 2.35 -13.00
C ASP A 235 11.82 2.82 -11.65
N VAL A 236 12.52 2.48 -10.57
CA VAL A 236 12.22 3.01 -9.24
C VAL A 236 12.76 4.44 -9.18
N VAL A 237 11.89 5.39 -8.80
CA VAL A 237 12.27 6.79 -8.66
C VAL A 237 12.18 7.19 -7.18
N PRO A 238 13.29 7.57 -6.53
CA PRO A 238 13.25 8.12 -5.18
C PRO A 238 12.32 9.34 -5.13
N PHE A 239 11.39 9.34 -4.18
CA PHE A 239 10.43 10.41 -3.96
C PHE A 239 10.89 11.26 -2.77
N ASN A 240 11.38 12.47 -3.06
CA ASN A 240 12.01 13.37 -2.09
C ASN A 240 13.22 12.77 -1.33
N ALA A 241 13.79 13.55 -0.41
CA ALA A 241 14.94 13.13 0.39
C ALA A 241 14.54 12.08 1.47
N PRO A 242 15.45 11.21 1.91
CA PRO A 242 15.17 10.31 3.03
C PRO A 242 14.86 11.07 4.33
N ILE A 243 13.97 10.51 5.15
CA ILE A 243 13.56 11.05 6.45
C ILE A 243 14.27 10.27 7.55
N GLN A 244 15.12 10.95 8.33
CA GLN A 244 15.78 10.36 9.49
C GLN A 244 14.88 10.47 10.72
N GLY A 245 14.59 9.34 11.36
CA GLY A 245 13.86 9.34 12.62
C GLY A 245 14.68 9.95 13.76
N THR A 246 13.97 10.56 14.72
CA THR A 246 14.58 11.19 15.91
C THR A 246 13.93 10.75 17.21
N GLY A 247 12.88 9.91 17.12
CA GLY A 247 12.06 9.48 18.24
C GLY A 247 12.56 8.24 18.96
N PRO A 248 11.98 7.93 20.13
CA PRO A 248 12.18 6.65 20.78
C PRO A 248 11.47 5.53 20.03
N VAL A 249 11.89 4.28 20.25
CA VAL A 249 11.10 3.11 19.88
C VAL A 249 9.87 3.05 20.79
N ASN A 250 8.68 3.02 20.21
CA ASN A 250 7.42 2.75 20.89
C ASN A 250 7.16 1.23 20.94
N PRO A 251 7.19 0.58 22.13
CA PRO A 251 6.86 -0.84 22.27
C PRO A 251 5.36 -1.12 22.11
N ASP A 252 4.50 -0.12 22.34
CA ASP A 252 3.03 -0.22 22.24
C ASP A 252 2.51 0.36 20.91
N PHE A 253 3.30 0.21 19.84
CA PHE A 253 3.04 0.84 18.56
C PHE A 253 1.73 0.39 17.91
N LEU A 254 1.28 -0.85 18.12
CA LEU A 254 -0.03 -1.32 17.63
C LEU A 254 -1.20 -0.59 18.30
N VAL A 255 -1.15 -0.47 19.63
CA VAL A 255 -2.16 0.28 20.41
C VAL A 255 -2.17 1.75 20.00
N THR A 256 -0.98 2.33 19.81
CA THR A 256 -0.84 3.72 19.34
C THR A 256 -1.41 3.90 17.94
N THR A 257 -1.18 2.95 17.03
CA THR A 257 -1.72 2.99 15.67
C THR A 257 -3.24 2.87 15.67
N ARG A 258 -3.82 2.09 16.59
CA ARG A 258 -5.27 1.93 16.78
C ARG A 258 -5.95 3.21 17.30
N HIS A 259 -5.36 3.87 18.29
CA HIS A 259 -5.97 5.02 18.97
C HIS A 259 -5.60 6.37 18.35
N ARG A 260 -4.80 6.38 17.28
CA ARG A 260 -4.56 7.59 16.49
C ARG A 260 -5.86 8.00 15.82
N ASP A 261 -6.47 9.04 16.37
CA ASP A 261 -7.61 9.71 15.77
C ASP A 261 -7.17 10.31 14.44
N GLU A 262 -7.52 9.65 13.34
CA GLU A 262 -7.16 10.01 11.96
C GLU A 262 -7.45 11.49 11.65
N LYS A 263 -8.43 12.09 12.35
CA LYS A 263 -8.75 13.53 12.28
C LYS A 263 -7.63 14.46 12.72
N GLN A 264 -6.88 14.13 13.78
CA GLN A 264 -5.79 14.98 14.27
C GLN A 264 -4.64 15.03 13.27
N PHE A 265 -4.42 13.92 12.57
CA PHE A 265 -3.39 13.80 11.57
C PHE A 265 -3.77 14.47 10.25
N ILE A 266 -5.03 14.33 9.83
CA ILE A 266 -5.59 15.09 8.70
C ILE A 266 -5.54 16.59 9.01
N GLN A 267 -5.86 17.01 10.23
CA GLN A 267 -5.74 18.43 10.63
C GLN A 267 -4.29 18.90 10.59
N ALA A 268 -3.35 18.17 11.17
CA ALA A 268 -1.93 18.53 11.16
C ALA A 268 -1.36 18.58 9.72
N ALA A 269 -1.68 17.60 8.87
CA ALA A 269 -1.23 17.56 7.48
C ALA A 269 -1.93 18.63 6.62
N THR A 270 -3.23 18.87 6.81
CA THR A 270 -3.97 19.95 6.13
C THR A 270 -3.44 21.32 6.53
N GLN A 271 -3.14 21.52 7.82
CA GLN A 271 -2.56 22.74 8.33
C GLN A 271 -1.14 22.96 7.78
N PHE A 272 -0.29 21.93 7.80
CA PHE A 272 1.04 21.99 7.21
C PHE A 272 1.01 22.31 5.70
N ALA A 273 0.11 21.66 4.94
CA ALA A 273 -0.07 21.92 3.51
C ALA A 273 -0.61 23.33 3.21
N ALA A 274 -1.44 23.89 4.11
CA ALA A 274 -1.91 25.27 4.03
C ALA A 274 -0.80 26.29 4.37
N GLU A 275 0.09 25.93 5.29
CA GLU A 275 1.21 26.77 5.76
C GLU A 275 2.44 26.71 4.84
N ASN A 276 2.57 25.65 4.02
CA ASN A 276 3.70 25.42 3.13
C ASN A 276 3.25 25.18 1.67
N PRO A 277 2.70 26.19 0.98
CA PRO A 277 2.28 26.04 -0.41
C PRO A 277 3.49 25.95 -1.34
N VAL A 278 4.03 24.75 -1.55
CA VAL A 278 4.97 24.50 -2.64
C VAL A 278 4.19 24.52 -3.95
N ALA A 279 4.69 25.32 -4.90
CA ALA A 279 4.01 25.79 -6.09
C ALA A 279 3.23 24.69 -6.85
N ARG A 280 1.90 24.80 -6.83
CA ARG A 280 1.06 24.37 -7.96
C ARG A 280 1.44 25.24 -9.16
N THR A 281 2.51 24.90 -9.87
CA THR A 281 2.62 25.33 -11.27
C THR A 281 1.57 24.57 -12.05
N ALA A 282 0.48 25.29 -12.31
CA ALA A 282 -0.62 24.91 -13.16
C ALA A 282 -0.12 24.48 -14.55
N THR A 283 -0.50 23.27 -14.96
CA THR A 283 -0.94 23.03 -16.33
C THR A 283 -2.45 22.79 -16.30
N THR A 284 -3.18 23.87 -16.04
CA THR A 284 -4.57 24.00 -16.47
C THR A 284 -4.53 24.74 -17.80
N GLU A 285 -4.41 24.01 -18.90
CA GLU A 285 -4.90 24.54 -20.18
C GLU A 285 -6.42 24.45 -20.17
N THR A 286 -7.01 25.53 -19.69
CA THR A 286 -8.44 25.80 -19.80
C THR A 286 -8.75 26.12 -21.26
N THR A 287 -9.26 25.16 -22.03
CA THR A 287 -9.95 25.48 -23.29
C THR A 287 -11.43 25.68 -22.99
N THR A 288 -11.79 26.85 -22.46
CA THR A 288 -13.19 27.30 -22.42
C THR A 288 -13.57 27.74 -23.83
N THR A 289 -14.35 26.92 -24.53
CA THR A 289 -15.03 27.37 -25.76
C THR A 289 -16.31 28.07 -25.32
N THR A 290 -16.28 29.40 -25.29
CA THR A 290 -17.46 30.25 -25.11
C THR A 290 -18.21 30.29 -26.44
N THR A 291 -19.35 29.59 -26.52
CA THR A 291 -20.33 29.79 -27.60
C THR A 291 -21.16 31.02 -27.27
N THR A 292 -20.77 32.16 -27.85
CA THR A 292 -21.57 33.39 -27.86
C THR A 292 -22.64 33.25 -28.93
N LEU A 293 -23.91 33.15 -28.53
CA LEU A 293 -25.05 33.41 -29.43
C LEU A 293 -25.15 34.93 -29.59
N VAL A 294 -24.87 35.40 -30.79
CA VAL A 294 -25.17 36.78 -31.21
C VAL A 294 -26.57 36.75 -31.84
N GLU A 295 -27.51 37.44 -31.21
CA GLU A 295 -28.73 37.92 -31.86
C GLU A 295 -28.33 39.06 -32.80
N GLU A 296 -28.32 38.82 -34.11
CA GLU A 296 -28.36 39.88 -35.13
C GLU A 296 -29.81 40.11 -35.53
N THR A 297 -30.41 41.14 -34.94
CA THR A 297 -31.52 41.88 -35.56
C THR A 297 -30.92 43.01 -36.38
N GLU A 298 -30.95 42.91 -37.70
CA GLU A 298 -31.00 44.09 -38.56
C GLU A 298 -32.15 43.98 -39.57
N SER A 299 -33.06 44.93 -39.40
CA SER A 299 -34.08 45.31 -40.35
C SER A 299 -33.45 45.86 -41.63
N MET A 300 -33.93 45.41 -42.79
CA MET A 300 -33.93 46.24 -43.99
C MET A 300 -35.33 46.29 -44.60
N SER A 301 -35.74 47.52 -44.84
CA SER A 301 -37.06 47.97 -45.19
C SER A 301 -37.22 48.17 -46.70
N PHE A 302 -38.46 47.92 -47.16
CA PHE A 302 -39.21 48.65 -48.19
C PHE A 302 -39.08 48.35 -49.70
N VAL A 303 -40.27 48.55 -50.33
CA VAL A 303 -40.62 48.81 -51.75
C VAL A 303 -41.00 47.53 -52.54
N VAL A 304 -42.23 47.29 -53.02
CA VAL A 304 -43.43 48.08 -53.37
C VAL A 304 -44.69 47.40 -52.83
#